data_AF-B8D5H7-F1
#
_entry.id   AF-B8D5H7-F1
#
_cell.length_a   1.000
_cell.length_b   1.000
_cell.length_c   1.000
_cell.angle_alpha   90.00
_cell.angle_beta   90.00
_cell.angle_gamma   90.00
#
_symmetry.space_group_name_H-M   'P 1'
#
loop_
_entity.id
_entity.type
_entity.pdbx_description
1 polymer ?
#
loop_
_entity_poly.entity_id
_entity_poly.type
_entity_poly.pdbx_seq_one_letter_code
_entity_poly.pdbx_strand_id
1 'polypeptide(L)'
;MITLHLTTCSEGSDEKIIEFLKLFRDATQIVVNRIWSLDTIPSMKTLHKMFYKELRVYGFRAHHAKHVYSYARAIVKSARKRNSKKPILRKLTARIDRYDYKLDLESRTLILKLHNGYDARLSC
;
A
#
# COMPACT_ATOMS: atom_id res chain seq x y z
N MET A 1 4.49 -12.88 2.79
CA MET A 1 3.72 -11.63 2.93
C MET A 1 3.76 -11.27 4.41
N ILE A 2 4.45 -10.19 4.77
CA ILE A 2 4.53 -9.74 6.17
C ILE A 2 3.54 -8.57 6.34
N THR A 3 2.79 -8.58 7.44
CA THR A 3 1.91 -7.46 7.83
C THR A 3 2.64 -6.68 8.92
N LEU A 4 2.99 -5.43 8.63
CA LEU A 4 3.66 -4.56 9.59
C LEU A 4 2.61 -3.89 10.49
N HIS A 5 2.72 -4.13 11.80
CA HIS A 5 2.07 -3.31 12.82
C HIS A 5 3.18 -2.51 13.49
N LEU A 6 3.20 -1.19 13.29
CA LEU A 6 4.19 -0.34 13.98
C LEU A 6 3.72 -0.04 15.39
N THR A 7 4.46 -0.58 16.36
CA THR A 7 4.68 0.00 17.67
C THR A 7 6.03 0.70 17.60
N THR A 8 6.02 2.02 17.79
CA THR A 8 7.12 3.01 17.67
C THR A 8 8.55 2.44 17.82
N CYS A 9 9.42 2.66 16.84
CA CYS A 9 10.82 2.22 16.90
C CYS A 9 11.77 3.27 16.29
N SER A 10 12.44 3.98 17.20
CA SER A 10 13.52 4.96 17.05
C SER A 10 13.27 6.21 16.17
N GLU A 11 13.74 7.35 16.69
CA GLU A 11 13.52 8.68 16.12
C GLU A 11 14.10 8.79 14.69
N GLY A 12 13.25 9.17 13.72
CA GLY A 12 13.60 9.41 12.32
C GLY A 12 13.20 8.30 11.33
N SER A 13 13.31 7.02 11.70
CA SER A 13 12.83 5.90 10.85
C SER A 13 11.30 5.86 10.79
N ASP A 14 10.68 6.19 11.91
CA ASP A 14 9.24 6.21 12.10
C ASP A 14 8.55 7.23 11.19
N GLU A 15 9.15 8.40 10.95
CA GLU A 15 8.53 9.46 10.14
C GLU A 15 8.33 9.04 8.69
N LYS A 16 9.36 8.46 8.06
CA LYS A 16 9.29 8.02 6.66
C LYS A 16 8.35 6.84 6.48
N ILE A 17 8.28 5.96 7.48
CA ILE A 17 7.32 4.87 7.48
C ILE A 17 5.89 5.41 7.63
N ILE A 18 5.65 6.36 8.54
CA ILE A 18 4.35 7.02 8.70
C ILE A 18 3.94 7.75 7.42
N GLU A 19 4.87 8.46 6.78
CA GLU A 19 4.67 9.13 5.49
C GLU A 19 4.23 8.10 4.42
N PHE A 20 4.97 7.00 4.29
CA PHE A 20 4.64 5.92 3.36
C PHE A 20 3.27 5.30 3.65
N LEU A 21 2.93 5.05 4.92
CA LEU A 21 1.65 4.47 5.30
C LEU A 21 0.47 5.41 5.01
N LYS A 22 0.63 6.72 5.25
CA LYS A 22 -0.36 7.74 4.88
C LYS A 22 -0.54 7.77 3.36
N LEU A 23 0.56 7.85 2.62
CA LEU A 23 0.55 7.84 1.15
C LEU A 23 -0.14 6.58 0.60
N PHE A 24 0.17 5.40 1.15
CA PHE A 24 -0.44 4.13 0.75
C PHE A 24 -1.95 4.11 1.01
N ARG A 25 -2.38 4.56 2.20
CA ARG A 25 -3.81 4.68 2.55
C ARG A 25 -4.53 5.62 1.57
N ASP A 26 -3.99 6.81 1.35
CA ASP A 26 -4.63 7.87 0.57
C ASP A 26 -4.71 7.50 -0.91
N ALA A 27 -3.61 6.97 -1.47
CA ALA A 27 -3.60 6.44 -2.83
C ALA A 27 -4.60 5.28 -3.01
N THR A 28 -4.68 4.37 -2.03
CA THR A 28 -5.68 3.29 -2.06
C THR A 28 -7.09 3.84 -2.01
N GLN A 29 -7.36 4.88 -1.20
CA GLN A 29 -8.68 5.50 -1.13
C GLN A 29 -9.07 6.19 -2.45
N ILE A 30 -8.12 6.85 -3.13
CA ILE A 30 -8.33 7.42 -4.47
C ILE A 30 -8.76 6.32 -5.45
N VAL A 31 -8.03 5.19 -5.47
CA VAL A 31 -8.36 4.06 -6.35
C VAL A 31 -9.70 3.43 -5.97
N VAL A 32 -10.01 3.26 -4.67
CA VAL A 32 -11.33 2.80 -4.20
C VAL A 32 -12.43 3.72 -4.71
N ASN A 33 -12.29 5.03 -4.58
CA ASN A 33 -13.27 6.00 -5.04
C ASN A 33 -13.52 5.88 -6.54
N ARG A 34 -12.44 5.80 -7.33
CA ARG A 34 -12.53 5.68 -8.80
C ARG A 34 -13.09 4.34 -9.26
N ILE A 35 -12.80 3.22 -8.59
CA ILE A 35 -13.43 1.93 -8.89
C ILE A 35 -14.91 1.96 -8.48
N TRP A 36 -15.23 2.58 -7.34
CA TRP A 36 -16.59 2.61 -6.81
C TRP A 36 -17.58 3.36 -7.72
N SER A 37 -17.11 4.40 -8.42
CA SER A 37 -17.92 5.17 -9.37
C SER A 37 -18.16 4.47 -10.71
N LEU A 38 -17.55 3.32 -10.97
CA LEU A 38 -17.78 2.54 -12.20
C LEU A 38 -18.92 1.55 -12.01
N ASP A 39 -19.70 1.28 -13.04
CA ASP A 39 -20.80 0.29 -12.96
C ASP A 39 -20.29 -1.12 -12.63
N THR A 40 -19.10 -1.47 -13.15
CA THR A 40 -18.49 -2.79 -12.98
C THR A 40 -17.11 -2.72 -12.35
N ILE A 41 -16.66 -3.83 -11.76
CA ILE A 41 -15.34 -3.93 -11.15
C ILE A 41 -14.31 -4.29 -12.23
N PRO A 42 -13.33 -3.41 -12.53
CA PRO A 42 -12.40 -3.67 -13.63
C PRO A 42 -11.48 -4.88 -13.39
N SER A 43 -10.97 -5.43 -14.50
CA SER A 43 -9.95 -6.48 -14.49
C SER A 43 -8.59 -5.92 -14.03
N MET A 44 -7.66 -6.80 -13.63
CA MET A 44 -6.34 -6.38 -13.18
C MET A 44 -5.53 -5.66 -14.26
N LYS A 45 -5.65 -6.11 -15.52
CA LYS A 45 -5.04 -5.46 -16.69
C LYS A 45 -5.56 -4.03 -16.87
N THR A 46 -6.86 -3.83 -16.68
CA THR A 46 -7.50 -2.52 -16.79
C THR A 46 -7.04 -1.59 -15.67
N LEU A 47 -7.04 -2.08 -14.43
CA LEU A 47 -6.55 -1.31 -13.27
C LEU A 47 -5.08 -0.90 -13.41
N HIS A 48 -4.24 -1.79 -13.95
CA HIS A 48 -2.86 -1.46 -14.26
C HIS A 48 -2.78 -0.30 -15.28
N LYS A 49 -3.52 -0.38 -16.39
CA LYS A 49 -3.58 0.71 -17.39
C LYS A 49 -4.06 2.04 -16.79
N MET A 50 -5.07 1.98 -15.91
CA MET A 50 -5.67 3.17 -15.30
C MET A 50 -4.77 3.84 -14.27
N PHE A 51 -4.12 3.06 -13.40
CA PHE A 51 -3.53 3.60 -12.17
C PHE A 51 -2.01 3.50 -12.10
N TYR A 52 -1.37 2.63 -12.89
CA TYR A 52 0.06 2.38 -12.74
C TYR A 52 0.89 3.65 -12.91
N LYS A 53 0.68 4.41 -14.00
CA LYS A 53 1.44 5.65 -14.26
C LYS A 53 1.25 6.68 -13.14
N GLU A 54 0.02 6.90 -12.69
CA GLU A 54 -0.29 7.84 -11.60
C GLU A 54 0.37 7.43 -10.28
N LEU A 55 0.27 6.15 -9.90
CA LEU A 55 0.90 5.65 -8.68
C LEU A 55 2.43 5.70 -8.74
N ARG A 56 3.02 5.54 -9.93
CA ARG A 56 4.46 5.72 -10.13
C ARG A 56 4.90 7.18 -9.91
N VAL A 57 4.06 8.16 -10.26
CA VAL A 57 4.32 9.59 -9.98
C VAL A 57 4.33 9.88 -8.49
N TYR A 58 3.51 9.20 -7.69
CA TYR A 58 3.57 9.28 -6.21
C TYR A 58 4.82 8.62 -5.61
N GLY A 59 5.72 8.05 -6.42
CA GLY A 59 6.95 7.44 -5.95
C GLY A 59 6.83 5.96 -5.60
N PHE A 60 5.68 5.32 -5.84
CA PHE A 60 5.53 3.89 -5.53
C PHE A 60 6.42 3.01 -6.41
N ARG A 61 7.05 1.99 -5.80
CA ARG A 61 7.66 0.87 -6.53
C ARG A 61 6.60 0.10 -7.31
N ALA A 62 7.00 -0.65 -8.34
CA ALA A 62 6.06 -1.39 -9.18
C ALA A 62 5.17 -2.36 -8.38
N HIS A 63 5.76 -3.02 -7.37
CA HIS A 63 5.07 -3.91 -6.44
C HIS A 63 4.08 -3.14 -5.54
N HIS A 64 4.49 -2.00 -4.98
CA HIS A 64 3.60 -1.14 -4.20
C HIS A 64 2.40 -0.67 -5.04
N ALA A 65 2.64 -0.15 -6.24
CA ALA A 65 1.59 0.33 -7.14
C ALA A 65 0.61 -0.80 -7.48
N LYS A 66 1.15 -1.99 -7.80
CA LYS A 66 0.33 -3.19 -8.03
C LYS A 66 -0.53 -3.53 -6.82
N HIS A 67 0.04 -3.43 -5.63
CA HIS A 67 -0.65 -3.77 -4.41
C HIS A 67 -1.78 -2.77 -4.10
N VAL A 68 -1.56 -1.46 -4.29
CA VAL A 68 -2.59 -0.42 -4.10
C VAL A 68 -3.86 -0.73 -4.90
N TYR A 69 -3.75 -0.90 -6.22
CA TYR A 69 -4.95 -1.12 -7.04
C TYR A 69 -5.54 -2.53 -6.87
N SER A 70 -4.73 -3.53 -6.52
CA SER A 70 -5.23 -4.88 -6.23
C SER A 70 -6.01 -4.93 -4.91
N TYR A 71 -5.53 -4.24 -3.89
CA TYR A 71 -6.18 -4.15 -2.60
C TYR A 71 -7.48 -3.33 -2.69
N ALA A 72 -7.46 -2.18 -3.36
CA ALA A 72 -8.65 -1.38 -3.64
C ALA A 72 -9.75 -2.20 -4.34
N ARG A 73 -9.38 -2.98 -5.37
CA ARG A 73 -10.31 -3.88 -6.06
C ARG A 73 -10.93 -4.91 -5.11
N ALA A 74 -10.12 -5.54 -4.26
CA ALA A 74 -10.61 -6.54 -3.30
C ALA A 74 -11.61 -5.93 -2.31
N ILE A 75 -11.31 -4.73 -1.80
CA ILE A 75 -12.19 -3.97 -0.90
C ILE A 75 -13.53 -3.66 -1.57
N VAL A 76 -13.52 -3.08 -2.78
CA VAL A 76 -14.75 -2.74 -3.51
C VAL A 76 -15.56 -3.99 -3.84
N LYS A 77 -14.89 -5.07 -4.29
CA LYS A 77 -15.55 -6.35 -4.57
C LYS A 77 -16.26 -6.91 -3.33
N SER A 78 -15.59 -6.88 -2.19
CA SER A 78 -16.14 -7.36 -0.93
C SER A 78 -17.33 -6.52 -0.46
N ALA A 79 -17.23 -5.19 -0.56
CA ALA A 79 -18.30 -4.28 -0.18
C ALA A 79 -19.54 -4.41 -1.06
N ARG A 80 -19.37 -4.48 -2.39
CA ARG A 80 -20.49 -4.69 -3.33
C ARG A 80 -21.17 -6.03 -3.12
N LYS A 81 -20.40 -7.11 -2.92
CA LYS A 81 -20.96 -8.44 -2.62
C LYS A 81 -21.85 -8.44 -1.37
N ARG A 82 -21.56 -7.56 -0.41
CA ARG A 82 -22.32 -7.40 0.84
C ARG A 82 -23.34 -6.26 0.81
N ASN A 83 -23.62 -5.66 -0.36
CA ASN A 83 -24.48 -4.48 -0.50
C ASN A 83 -24.17 -3.36 0.51
N SER A 84 -22.88 -3.21 0.86
CA SER A 84 -22.41 -2.25 1.85
C SER A 84 -22.19 -0.87 1.22
N LYS A 85 -22.14 0.17 2.07
CA LYS A 85 -21.75 1.53 1.63
C LYS A 85 -20.30 1.55 1.11
N LYS A 86 -19.97 2.62 0.38
CA LYS A 86 -18.60 2.87 -0.13
C LYS A 86 -17.57 2.76 1.01
N PRO A 87 -16.53 1.91 0.86
CA PRO A 87 -15.50 1.76 1.87
C PRO A 87 -14.66 3.03 2.08
N ILE A 88 -14.37 3.35 3.35
CA ILE A 88 -13.47 4.43 3.76
C ILE A 88 -12.33 3.83 4.59
N LEU A 89 -11.10 3.98 4.12
CA LEU A 89 -9.89 3.48 4.77
C LEU A 89 -9.44 4.43 5.87
N ARG A 90 -9.41 3.93 7.11
CA ARG A 90 -8.98 4.71 8.29
C ARG A 90 -7.62 4.27 8.84
N LYS A 91 -7.29 2.98 8.71
CA LYS A 91 -6.08 2.39 9.29
C LYS A 91 -4.85 2.70 8.44
N LEU A 92 -3.73 2.97 9.11
CA LEU A 92 -2.40 3.09 8.50
C LEU A 92 -1.75 1.72 8.42
N THR A 93 -1.99 1.02 7.32
CA THR A 93 -1.46 -0.32 7.09
C THR A 93 -1.07 -0.48 5.63
N ALA A 94 0.09 -1.09 5.39
CA ALA A 94 0.51 -1.54 4.07
C ALA A 94 1.02 -2.98 4.18
N ARG A 95 0.79 -3.78 3.13
CA ARG A 95 1.47 -5.07 3.00
C ARG A 95 2.63 -4.89 2.03
N ILE A 96 3.78 -5.39 2.44
CA ILE A 96 5.04 -5.24 1.72
C ILE A 96 5.33 -6.55 0.98
N ASP A 97 5.73 -6.43 -0.29
CA ASP A 97 6.12 -7.58 -1.12
C ASP A 97 7.48 -8.11 -0.66
N ARG A 98 7.78 -9.39 -0.91
CA ARG A 98 9.08 -10.01 -0.59
C ARG A 98 10.27 -9.29 -1.23
N TYR A 99 10.04 -8.57 -2.33
CA TYR A 99 11.07 -7.79 -3.03
C TYR A 99 11.20 -6.34 -2.52
N ASP A 100 10.35 -5.94 -1.58
CA ASP A 100 10.31 -4.61 -0.97
C ASP A 100 10.78 -4.63 0.49
N TYR A 101 11.31 -5.75 1.00
CA TYR A 101 12.02 -5.80 2.28
C TYR A 101 13.24 -6.71 2.23
N LYS A 102 14.19 -6.47 3.14
CA LYS A 102 15.31 -7.36 3.46
C LYS A 102 15.34 -7.57 4.96
N LEU A 103 15.32 -8.83 5.39
CA LEU A 103 15.47 -9.21 6.79
C LEU A 103 16.85 -9.83 6.98
N ASP A 104 17.63 -9.24 7.88
CA ASP A 104 18.87 -9.81 8.38
C ASP A 104 18.61 -10.34 9.79
N LEU A 105 18.75 -11.66 9.95
CA LEU A 105 18.49 -12.35 11.21
C LEU A 105 19.66 -12.29 12.19
N GLU A 106 20.88 -12.11 11.68
CA GLU A 106 22.08 -12.01 12.50
C GLU A 106 22.12 -10.64 13.19
N SER A 107 21.93 -9.57 12.40
CA SER A 107 21.86 -8.19 12.91
C SER A 107 20.47 -7.77 13.39
N ARG A 108 19.48 -8.68 13.36
CA ARG A 108 18.06 -8.42 13.68
C ARG A 108 17.50 -7.14 13.04
N THR A 109 17.94 -6.87 11.82
CA THR A 109 17.61 -5.63 11.11
C THR A 109 16.65 -5.90 9.96
N LEU A 110 15.53 -5.19 9.95
CA LEU A 110 14.56 -5.18 8.87
C LEU A 110 14.71 -3.89 8.06
N ILE A 111 15.06 -4.04 6.78
CA ILE A 111 15.14 -2.92 5.83
C ILE A 111 13.90 -2.95 4.95
N LEU A 112 13.15 -1.86 4.93
CA LEU A 112 11.94 -1.67 4.13
C LEU A 112 12.23 -0.70 2.99
N LYS A 113 11.85 -1.08 1.78
CA LYS A 113 11.85 -0.20 0.61
C LYS A 113 10.54 0.58 0.60
N LEU A 114 10.59 1.90 0.58
CA LEU A 114 9.43 2.79 0.65
C LEU A 114 9.16 3.49 -0.69
N HIS A 115 8.50 4.65 -0.68
CA HIS A 115 8.31 5.51 -1.85
C HIS A 115 9.57 6.34 -2.14
N ASN A 116 9.68 6.88 -3.35
CA ASN A 116 10.77 7.78 -3.79
C ASN A 116 12.19 7.21 -3.59
N GLY A 117 12.34 5.89 -3.48
CA GLY A 117 13.64 5.25 -3.24
C GLY A 117 14.14 5.36 -1.79
N TYR A 118 13.32 5.85 -0.86
CA TYR A 118 13.64 5.82 0.56
C TYR A 118 13.68 4.38 1.08
N ASP A 119 14.59 4.15 2.03
CA ASP A 119 14.65 2.94 2.82
C ASP A 119 14.46 3.28 4.29
N ALA A 120 13.69 2.47 5.01
CA ALA A 120 13.66 2.53 6.47
C ALA A 120 14.36 1.30 7.05
N ARG A 121 15.17 1.51 8.08
CA ARG A 121 15.85 0.43 8.81
C ARG A 121 15.25 0.36 10.20
N LEU A 122 14.74 -0.81 10.54
CA LEU A 122 14.18 -1.14 11.83
C LEU A 122 15.12 -2.15 12.48
N SER A 123 15.70 -1.78 13.61
CA SER A 123 16.50 -2.70 14.43
C SER A 123 15.61 -3.22 15.55
N CYS A 124 15.44 -4.55 15.60
CA CYS A 124 14.56 -5.23 16.55
C CYS A 124 15.37 -5.96 17.64
#